data_AF-A0A6B3N5M8-F1
#
_entry.id   AF-A0A6B3N5M8-F1
#
_cell.length_a   1.000
_cell.length_b   1.000
_cell.length_c   1.000
_cell.angle_alpha   90.00
_cell.angle_beta   90.00
_cell.angle_gamma   90.00
#
_symmetry.space_group_name_H-M   'P 1'
#
loop_
_entity.id
_entity.type
_entity.pdbx_description
1 polymer ?
#
loop_
_entity_poly.entity_id
_entity_poly.type
_entity_poly.pdbx_seq_one_letter_code
_entity_poly.pdbx_strand_id
1 'polypeptide(L)'
;MNNTKLINPLLPLKKTVHSLPLALTIFTGVMFSLLTFMGTWNLENKTIEKEFEQDATDIISLLQRSLEKNLHQLESIVGVYAASEKVTRQEFRTFVKPYLSNHSDIQALEWIPWVPHEQRSAYEQAAKQEGFPNFKITENNPQGELIKAKPREEYFPVYFVEPYHDNETMLGFDLASNSLSLEALELSRDSGKAIATAPMILMHKNTHHQLGFLIL
;
A
#
# COMPACT_ATOMS: atom_id res chain seq x y z
N MET A 1 -16.47 101.95 21.40
CA MET A 1 -15.10 101.65 21.86
C MET A 1 -14.64 100.36 21.18
N ASN A 2 -13.50 100.43 20.48
CA ASN A 2 -12.61 99.38 19.93
C ASN A 2 -13.21 98.23 19.08
N ASN A 3 -12.89 98.12 17.77
CA ASN A 3 -11.65 97.56 17.17
C ASN A 3 -11.35 96.14 17.70
N THR A 4 -11.22 95.06 16.91
CA THR A 4 -10.15 94.85 15.91
C THR A 4 -10.40 93.55 15.08
N LYS A 5 -9.90 93.56 13.83
CA LYS A 5 -9.76 92.55 12.76
C LYS A 5 -9.45 91.07 13.15
N LEU A 6 -9.78 90.14 12.23
CA LEU A 6 -8.87 89.22 11.48
C LEU A 6 -9.67 88.01 10.89
N ILE A 7 -10.07 88.03 9.60
CA ILE A 7 -9.49 87.28 8.46
C ILE A 7 -9.16 85.80 8.74
N ASN A 8 -9.87 84.86 8.09
CA ASN A 8 -9.30 83.67 7.44
C ASN A 8 -10.31 83.01 6.46
N PRO A 9 -9.84 82.25 5.45
CA PRO A 9 -10.33 82.36 4.08
C PRO A 9 -11.26 81.23 3.64
N LEU A 10 -12.02 81.53 2.59
CA LEU A 10 -12.83 80.58 1.81
C LEU A 10 -11.97 79.39 1.33
N LEU A 11 -12.34 78.18 1.74
CA LEU A 11 -11.86 76.90 1.20
C LEU A 11 -12.19 76.80 -0.31
N PRO A 12 -11.25 76.39 -1.18
CA PRO A 12 -11.51 76.29 -2.61
C PRO A 12 -12.24 74.98 -2.94
N LEU A 13 -13.56 75.04 -3.12
CA LEU A 13 -14.43 73.92 -3.56
C LEU A 13 -14.26 73.50 -5.05
N LYS A 14 -13.16 73.90 -5.73
CA LYS A 14 -13.03 73.75 -7.19
C LYS A 14 -12.17 72.56 -7.67
N LYS A 15 -11.54 71.79 -6.77
CA LYS A 15 -10.69 70.63 -7.12
C LYS A 15 -11.45 69.30 -7.25
N THR A 16 -12.67 69.21 -6.74
CA THR A 16 -13.47 67.96 -6.66
C THR A 16 -14.15 67.54 -7.96
N VAL A 17 -14.38 68.48 -8.91
CA VAL A 17 -15.13 68.18 -10.14
C VAL A 17 -14.25 67.50 -11.20
N HIS A 18 -12.96 67.82 -11.29
CA HIS A 18 -12.03 67.18 -12.22
C HIS A 18 -11.47 65.84 -11.72
N SER A 19 -11.51 65.56 -10.40
CA SER A 19 -11.08 64.27 -9.84
C SER A 19 -12.10 63.15 -10.04
N LEU A 20 -13.37 63.50 -10.31
CA LEU A 20 -14.47 62.55 -10.49
C LEU A 20 -14.32 61.63 -11.71
N PRO A 21 -14.03 62.13 -12.94
CA PRO A 21 -13.81 61.26 -14.10
C PRO A 21 -12.54 60.40 -13.95
N LEU A 22 -11.49 60.92 -13.30
CA LEU A 22 -10.27 60.16 -13.04
C LEU A 22 -10.54 58.98 -12.09
N ALA A 23 -11.30 59.22 -11.02
CA ALA A 23 -11.71 58.18 -10.09
C ALA A 23 -12.57 57.10 -10.77
N LEU A 24 -13.48 57.50 -11.67
CA LEU A 24 -14.32 56.57 -12.42
C LEU A 24 -13.49 55.66 -13.34
N THR A 25 -12.53 56.21 -14.08
CA THR A 25 -11.64 55.43 -14.95
C THR A 25 -10.81 54.43 -14.15
N ILE A 26 -10.23 54.84 -13.02
CA ILE A 26 -9.48 53.95 -12.13
C ILE A 26 -10.40 52.84 -11.60
N PHE A 27 -11.61 53.20 -11.15
CA PHE A 27 -12.58 52.23 -10.64
C PHE A 27 -12.94 51.19 -11.71
N THR A 28 -13.21 51.60 -12.94
CA THR A 28 -13.52 50.67 -14.04
C THR A 28 -12.36 49.74 -14.35
N GLY A 29 -11.11 50.25 -14.34
CA GLY A 29 -9.92 49.43 -14.55
C GLY A 29 -9.71 48.41 -13.43
N VAL A 30 -9.84 48.83 -12.18
CA VAL A 30 -9.74 47.94 -11.01
C VAL A 30 -10.85 46.88 -11.01
N MET A 31 -12.08 47.28 -11.30
CA MET A 31 -13.22 46.36 -11.38
C MET A 31 -13.00 45.32 -12.48
N PHE A 32 -12.58 45.75 -13.67
CA PHE A 32 -12.29 44.83 -14.77
C PHE A 32 -11.16 43.86 -14.42
N SER A 33 -10.05 44.37 -13.86
CA SER A 33 -8.93 43.55 -13.39
C SER A 33 -9.34 42.53 -12.31
N LEU A 34 -10.19 42.91 -11.36
CA LEU A 34 -10.70 42.02 -10.31
C LEU A 34 -11.58 40.92 -10.90
N LEU A 35 -12.48 41.25 -11.85
CA LEU A 35 -13.33 40.27 -12.51
C LEU A 35 -12.50 39.26 -13.33
N THR A 36 -11.51 39.75 -14.10
CA THR A 36 -10.63 38.86 -14.85
C THR A 36 -9.80 37.99 -13.90
N PHE A 37 -9.27 38.56 -12.81
CA PHE A 37 -8.50 37.83 -11.81
C PHE A 37 -9.33 36.74 -11.11
N MET A 38 -10.56 37.06 -10.69
CA MET A 38 -11.46 36.07 -10.09
C MET A 38 -11.82 34.96 -11.09
N GLY A 39 -12.03 35.30 -12.36
CA GLY A 39 -12.30 34.33 -13.42
C GLY A 39 -11.12 33.37 -13.63
N THR A 40 -9.90 33.92 -13.79
CA THR A 40 -8.68 33.13 -13.98
C THR A 40 -8.36 32.29 -12.76
N TRP A 41 -8.48 32.84 -11.55
CA TRP A 41 -8.22 32.13 -10.30
C TRP A 41 -9.13 30.90 -10.12
N ASN A 42 -10.43 31.05 -10.45
CA ASN A 42 -11.37 29.94 -10.37
C ASN A 42 -11.09 28.86 -11.44
N LEU A 43 -10.68 29.26 -12.65
CA LEU A 43 -10.31 28.31 -13.71
C LEU A 43 -9.02 27.57 -13.37
N GLU A 44 -8.03 28.27 -12.81
CA GLU A 44 -6.75 27.70 -12.41
C GLU A 44 -6.93 26.69 -11.28
N ASN A 45 -7.69 27.03 -10.23
CA ASN A 45 -8.00 26.07 -9.16
C ASN A 45 -8.75 24.84 -9.65
N LYS A 46 -9.74 25.01 -10.54
CA LYS A 46 -10.46 23.87 -11.14
C LYS A 46 -9.56 23.01 -12.01
N THR A 47 -8.60 23.62 -12.70
CA THR A 47 -7.63 22.89 -13.52
C THR A 47 -6.71 22.07 -12.62
N ILE A 48 -6.18 22.67 -11.54
CA ILE A 48 -5.34 21.97 -10.57
C ILE A 48 -6.09 20.80 -9.92
N GLU A 49 -7.34 21.02 -9.49
CA GLU A 49 -8.17 19.96 -8.89
C GLU A 49 -8.42 18.82 -9.87
N LYS A 50 -8.75 19.15 -11.13
CA LYS A 50 -8.98 18.15 -12.17
C LYS A 50 -7.71 17.37 -12.53
N GLU A 51 -6.57 18.04 -12.65
CA GLU A 51 -5.29 17.40 -12.91
C GLU A 51 -4.92 16.46 -11.75
N PHE A 52 -5.11 16.91 -10.51
CA PHE A 52 -4.90 16.07 -9.33
C PHE A 52 -5.82 14.84 -9.31
N GLU A 53 -7.12 15.00 -9.59
CA GLU A 53 -8.06 13.88 -9.66
C GLU A 53 -7.69 12.89 -10.76
N GLN A 54 -7.26 13.39 -11.91
CA GLN A 54 -6.84 12.57 -13.03
C GLN A 54 -5.57 11.79 -12.70
N ASP A 55 -4.54 12.45 -12.17
CA ASP A 55 -3.29 11.82 -11.74
C ASP A 55 -3.56 10.76 -10.65
N ALA A 56 -4.41 11.07 -9.67
CA ALA A 56 -4.80 10.12 -8.63
C ALA A 56 -5.50 8.89 -9.22
N THR A 57 -6.42 9.10 -10.17
CA THR A 57 -7.16 8.02 -10.84
C THR A 57 -6.23 7.15 -11.68
N ASP A 58 -5.28 7.75 -12.39
CA ASP A 58 -4.30 7.04 -13.19
C ASP A 58 -3.38 6.19 -12.31
N ILE A 59 -2.89 6.74 -11.19
CA ILE A 59 -2.07 6.00 -10.22
C ILE A 59 -2.86 4.82 -9.63
N ILE A 60 -4.11 5.04 -9.21
CA ILE A 60 -4.98 3.97 -8.67
C ILE A 60 -5.18 2.87 -9.73
N SER A 61 -5.45 3.26 -10.97
CA SER A 61 -5.67 2.31 -12.07
C SER A 61 -4.42 1.50 -12.39
N LEU A 62 -3.24 2.11 -12.34
CA LEU A 62 -1.97 1.41 -12.52
C LEU A 62 -1.72 0.40 -11.39
N LEU A 63 -1.98 0.80 -10.14
CA LEU A 63 -1.85 -0.08 -8.99
C LEU A 63 -2.81 -1.28 -9.10
N GLN A 64 -4.08 -1.04 -9.41
CA GLN A 64 -5.09 -2.09 -9.59
C GLN A 64 -4.67 -3.09 -10.66
N ARG A 65 -4.23 -2.62 -11.84
CA ARG A 65 -3.77 -3.50 -12.92
C ARG A 65 -2.56 -4.32 -12.52
N SER A 66 -1.63 -3.74 -11.76
CA SER A 66 -0.45 -4.47 -11.24
C SER A 66 -0.90 -5.60 -10.31
N LEU A 67 -1.82 -5.31 -9.39
CA LEU A 67 -2.35 -6.31 -8.45
C LEU A 67 -3.15 -7.41 -9.16
N GLU A 68 -4.06 -7.06 -10.06
CA GLU A 68 -4.84 -8.03 -10.83
C GLU A 68 -3.95 -8.95 -11.68
N LYS A 69 -2.89 -8.40 -12.29
CA LYS A 69 -1.91 -9.19 -13.03
C LYS A 69 -1.20 -10.21 -12.12
N ASN A 70 -0.90 -9.84 -10.88
CA ASN A 70 -0.29 -10.74 -9.90
C ASN A 70 -1.29 -11.81 -9.41
N LEU A 71 -2.57 -11.44 -9.22
CA LEU A 71 -3.64 -12.37 -8.80
C LEU A 71 -3.91 -13.48 -9.81
N HIS A 72 -4.04 -13.17 -11.09
CA HIS A 72 -4.24 -14.21 -12.13
C HIS A 72 -3.08 -15.23 -12.19
N GLN A 73 -1.88 -14.84 -11.74
CA GLN A 73 -0.74 -15.76 -11.69
C GLN A 73 -0.81 -16.70 -10.48
N LEU A 74 -1.32 -16.24 -9.34
CA LEU A 74 -1.55 -17.09 -8.17
C LEU A 74 -2.56 -18.21 -8.49
N GLU A 75 -3.62 -17.92 -9.24
CA GLU A 75 -4.59 -18.94 -9.69
C GLU A 75 -3.92 -20.05 -10.51
N SER A 76 -2.90 -19.72 -11.30
CA SER A 76 -2.13 -20.70 -12.08
C SER A 76 -1.27 -21.60 -11.18
N ILE A 77 -0.74 -21.08 -10.07
CA ILE A 77 -0.01 -21.87 -9.05
C ILE A 77 -0.95 -22.85 -8.37
N VAL A 78 -2.16 -22.42 -8.00
CA VAL A 78 -3.20 -23.29 -7.42
C VAL A 78 -3.54 -24.44 -8.39
N GLY A 79 -3.63 -24.16 -9.69
CA GLY A 79 -3.90 -25.17 -10.72
C GLY A 79 -2.86 -26.31 -10.77
N VAL A 80 -1.57 -26.02 -10.52
CA VAL A 80 -0.52 -27.05 -10.47
C VAL A 80 -0.72 -28.00 -9.30
N TYR A 81 -1.07 -27.46 -8.12
CA TYR A 81 -1.35 -28.29 -6.94
C TYR A 81 -2.65 -29.07 -7.10
N ALA A 82 -3.69 -28.48 -7.73
CA ALA A 82 -4.94 -29.18 -8.00
C ALA A 82 -4.76 -30.35 -8.99
N ALA A 83 -3.78 -30.26 -9.90
CA ALA A 83 -3.51 -31.26 -10.93
C ALA A 83 -2.45 -32.30 -10.53
N SER A 84 -1.83 -32.19 -9.34
CA SER A 84 -0.71 -33.05 -8.91
C SER A 84 -1.01 -33.74 -7.59
N GLU A 85 -0.63 -35.00 -7.45
CA GLU A 85 -0.77 -35.73 -6.17
C GLU A 85 0.16 -35.18 -5.08
N LYS A 86 1.36 -34.73 -5.49
CA LYS A 86 2.35 -34.11 -4.61
C LYS A 86 3.23 -33.18 -5.43
N VAL A 87 3.47 -31.97 -4.92
CA VAL A 87 4.44 -31.04 -5.50
C VAL A 87 5.68 -31.04 -4.62
N THR A 88 6.84 -31.31 -5.21
CA THR A 88 8.13 -31.21 -4.53
C THR A 88 8.61 -29.76 -4.48
N ARG A 89 9.50 -29.45 -3.55
CA ARG A 89 10.14 -28.12 -3.45
C ARG A 89 10.84 -27.70 -4.74
N GLN A 90 11.49 -28.64 -5.43
CA GLN A 90 12.18 -28.37 -6.69
C GLN A 90 11.20 -28.05 -7.83
N GLU A 91 10.05 -28.74 -7.88
CA GLU A 91 8.99 -28.44 -8.84
C GLU A 91 8.36 -27.08 -8.55
N PHE A 92 8.04 -26.79 -7.28
CA PHE A 92 7.56 -25.48 -6.85
C PHE A 92 8.51 -24.38 -7.31
N ARG A 93 9.81 -24.52 -7.00
CA ARG A 93 10.85 -23.58 -7.43
C ARG A 93 10.90 -23.39 -8.94
N THR A 94 10.88 -24.50 -9.68
CA THR A 94 10.94 -24.48 -11.14
C THR A 94 9.73 -23.74 -11.72
N PHE A 95 8.57 -23.93 -11.11
CA PHE A 95 7.34 -23.27 -11.52
C PHE A 95 7.33 -21.78 -11.20
N VAL A 96 7.69 -21.37 -9.97
CA VAL A 96 7.56 -19.97 -9.52
C VAL A 96 8.68 -19.04 -10.01
N LYS A 97 9.87 -19.58 -10.30
CA LYS A 97 11.06 -18.79 -10.66
C LYS A 97 10.87 -17.84 -11.86
N PRO A 98 10.23 -18.25 -12.99
CA PRO A 98 9.97 -17.33 -14.10
C PRO A 98 9.04 -16.17 -13.72
N TYR A 99 8.09 -16.40 -12.81
CA TYR A 99 7.16 -15.36 -12.36
C TYR A 99 7.87 -14.31 -11.51
N LEU A 100 8.66 -14.74 -10.53
CA LEU A 100 9.48 -13.85 -9.68
C LEU A 100 10.48 -13.04 -10.50
N SER A 101 11.04 -13.62 -11.58
CA SER A 101 11.99 -12.91 -12.45
C SER A 101 11.33 -11.77 -13.26
N ASN A 102 10.01 -11.85 -13.48
CA ASN A 102 9.25 -10.88 -14.26
C ASN A 102 8.47 -9.87 -13.41
N HIS A 103 8.47 -10.02 -12.08
CA HIS A 103 7.67 -9.23 -11.13
C HIS A 103 8.52 -8.87 -9.91
N SER A 104 9.25 -7.76 -10.02
CA SER A 104 10.09 -7.23 -8.92
C SER A 104 9.28 -6.67 -7.75
N ASP A 105 7.96 -6.54 -7.92
CA ASP A 105 7.00 -6.14 -6.91
C ASP A 105 6.56 -7.30 -5.99
N ILE A 106 6.88 -8.55 -6.34
CA ILE A 106 6.62 -9.73 -5.52
C ILE A 106 7.90 -10.09 -4.74
N GLN A 107 7.84 -10.03 -3.41
CA GLN A 107 8.99 -10.34 -2.56
C GLN A 107 9.27 -11.84 -2.44
N ALA A 108 8.20 -12.63 -2.32
CA ALA A 108 8.27 -14.07 -2.21
C ALA A 108 6.98 -14.72 -2.71
N LEU A 109 7.10 -15.96 -3.20
CA LEU A 109 5.99 -16.87 -3.40
C LEU A 109 6.17 -18.05 -2.45
N GLU A 110 5.11 -18.36 -1.71
CA GLU A 110 5.14 -19.29 -0.59
C GLU A 110 4.07 -20.38 -0.77
N TRP A 111 4.36 -21.57 -0.25
CA TRP A 111 3.38 -22.64 -0.11
C TRP A 111 3.16 -22.95 1.36
N ILE A 112 1.91 -22.77 1.81
CA ILE A 112 1.50 -22.84 3.20
C ILE A 112 0.48 -23.98 3.35
N PRO A 113 0.91 -25.23 3.66
CA PRO A 113 -0.01 -26.32 3.91
C PRO A 113 -0.78 -26.12 5.22
N TRP A 114 -2.02 -26.61 5.25
CA TRP A 114 -2.71 -26.92 6.50
C TRP A 114 -2.10 -28.16 7.13
N VAL A 115 -1.61 -28.06 8.37
CA VAL A 115 -0.96 -29.16 9.10
C VAL A 115 -1.66 -29.37 10.44
N PRO A 116 -2.45 -30.45 10.61
CA PRO A 116 -3.03 -30.77 11.91
C PRO A 116 -1.95 -31.20 12.91
N HIS A 117 -2.23 -31.04 14.20
CA HIS A 117 -1.27 -31.26 15.28
C HIS A 117 -0.54 -32.60 15.19
N GLU A 118 -1.29 -33.67 14.89
CA GLU A 118 -0.79 -35.03 14.80
C GLU A 118 0.23 -35.21 13.68
N GLN A 119 0.15 -34.37 12.63
CA GLN A 119 1.03 -34.43 11.46
C GLN A 119 2.25 -33.51 11.59
N ARG A 120 2.29 -32.62 12.59
CA ARG A 120 3.40 -31.67 12.79
C ARG A 120 4.77 -32.34 12.74
N SER A 121 4.96 -33.43 13.47
CA SER A 121 6.26 -34.12 13.52
C SER A 121 6.64 -34.74 12.17
N ALA A 122 5.66 -35.22 11.41
CA ALA A 122 5.90 -35.81 10.09
C ALA A 122 6.36 -34.74 9.08
N TYR A 123 5.70 -33.58 9.06
CA TYR A 123 6.10 -32.43 8.24
C TYR A 123 7.50 -31.91 8.63
N GLU A 124 7.77 -31.74 9.93
CA GLU A 124 9.09 -31.29 10.39
C GLU A 124 10.20 -32.30 10.00
N GLN A 125 9.92 -33.59 10.04
CA GLN A 125 10.89 -34.62 9.64
C GLN A 125 11.07 -34.70 8.12
N ALA A 126 9.99 -34.57 7.35
CA ALA A 126 10.04 -34.54 5.88
C ALA A 126 10.89 -33.36 5.38
N ALA A 127 10.67 -32.15 5.90
CA ALA A 127 11.48 -30.98 5.53
C ALA A 127 12.98 -31.17 5.87
N LYS A 128 13.30 -31.84 6.98
CA LYS A 128 14.69 -32.19 7.32
C LYS A 128 15.31 -33.15 6.32
N GLN A 129 14.56 -34.15 5.88
CA GLN A 129 14.99 -35.09 4.84
C GLN A 129 15.17 -34.41 3.47
N GLU A 130 14.40 -33.34 3.20
CA GLU A 130 14.53 -32.49 2.01
C GLU A 130 15.73 -31.52 2.04
N GLY A 131 16.55 -31.54 3.11
CA GLY A 131 17.76 -30.74 3.21
C GLY A 131 17.68 -29.53 4.14
N PHE A 132 16.62 -29.41 4.96
CA PHE A 132 16.46 -28.34 5.94
C PHE A 132 16.59 -28.88 7.38
N PRO A 133 17.80 -29.24 7.85
CA PRO A 133 18.01 -29.97 9.11
C PRO A 133 17.49 -29.21 10.36
N ASN A 134 17.39 -27.88 10.26
CA ASN A 134 16.92 -27.01 11.33
C ASN A 134 15.43 -26.68 11.25
N PHE A 135 14.71 -27.23 10.26
CA PHE A 135 13.28 -26.94 10.07
C PHE A 135 12.48 -27.31 11.31
N LYS A 136 11.68 -26.36 11.77
CA LYS A 136 10.70 -26.48 12.85
C LYS A 136 9.53 -25.55 12.53
N ILE A 137 8.33 -25.90 12.96
CA ILE A 137 7.24 -24.92 12.94
C ILE A 137 7.51 -23.89 14.03
N THR A 138 7.60 -22.62 13.66
CA THR A 138 8.01 -21.49 14.50
C THR A 138 6.93 -20.41 14.58
N GLU A 139 7.02 -19.55 15.60
CA GLU A 139 6.17 -18.38 15.78
C GLU A 139 6.96 -17.26 16.48
N ASN A 140 6.46 -16.03 16.46
CA ASN A 140 7.06 -14.95 17.24
C ASN A 140 6.56 -14.98 18.70
N ASN A 141 7.48 -14.81 19.64
CA ASN A 141 7.12 -14.53 21.04
C ASN A 141 6.65 -13.05 21.18
N PRO A 142 6.13 -12.64 22.36
CA PRO A 142 5.72 -11.25 22.59
C PRO A 142 6.84 -10.21 22.43
N GLN A 143 8.10 -10.63 22.43
CA GLN A 143 9.29 -9.80 22.21
C GLN A 143 9.69 -9.73 20.73
N GLY A 144 8.98 -10.42 19.83
CA GLY A 144 9.27 -10.46 18.39
C GLY A 144 10.37 -11.46 18.00
N GLU A 145 10.79 -12.34 18.92
CA GLU A 145 11.81 -13.34 18.64
C GLU A 145 11.18 -14.62 18.10
N LEU A 146 11.83 -15.22 17.11
CA LEU A 146 11.41 -16.47 16.49
C LEU A 146 11.66 -17.65 17.44
N ILE A 147 10.59 -18.27 17.93
CA ILE A 147 10.60 -19.43 18.81
C ILE A 147 9.89 -20.62 18.17
N LYS A 148 10.02 -21.82 18.76
CA LYS A 148 9.21 -22.98 18.35
C LYS A 148 7.73 -22.69 18.63
N ALA A 149 6.86 -22.93 17.64
CA ALA A 149 5.42 -22.74 17.77
C ALA A 149 4.85 -23.58 18.91
N LYS A 150 4.04 -22.96 19.77
CA LYS A 150 3.31 -23.64 20.84
C LYS A 150 2.38 -24.74 20.31
N PRO A 151 1.93 -25.68 21.16
CA PRO A 151 0.89 -26.64 20.79
C PRO A 151 -0.40 -25.92 20.37
N ARG A 152 -0.92 -26.25 19.18
CA ARG A 152 -2.20 -25.84 18.59
C ARG A 152 -2.79 -27.05 17.84
N GLU A 153 -4.10 -27.03 17.62
CA GLU A 153 -4.82 -28.06 16.84
C GLU A 153 -4.36 -28.12 15.38
N GLU A 154 -4.00 -26.98 14.81
CA GLU A 154 -3.54 -26.84 13.44
C GLU A 154 -2.45 -25.77 13.30
N TYR A 155 -1.70 -25.87 12.21
CA TYR A 155 -0.59 -24.99 11.87
C TYR A 155 -0.63 -24.66 10.38
N PHE A 156 -0.12 -23.48 10.04
CA PHE A 156 0.01 -22.98 8.68
C PHE A 156 1.47 -22.56 8.44
N PRO A 157 2.42 -23.52 8.44
CA PRO A 157 3.83 -23.21 8.26
C PRO A 157 4.10 -22.79 6.82
N VAL A 158 4.93 -21.78 6.61
CA VAL A 158 5.56 -21.54 5.31
C VAL A 158 6.49 -22.74 5.01
N TYR A 159 6.02 -23.66 4.17
CA TYR A 159 6.71 -24.93 3.94
C TYR A 159 7.62 -24.86 2.71
N PHE A 160 7.20 -24.14 1.66
CA PHE A 160 8.07 -23.71 0.54
C PHE A 160 8.10 -22.19 0.47
N VAL A 161 9.26 -21.62 0.11
CA VAL A 161 9.45 -20.18 -0.09
C VAL A 161 10.48 -19.95 -1.19
N GLU A 162 10.15 -19.09 -2.14
CA GLU A 162 11.03 -18.67 -3.23
C GLU A 162 10.96 -17.16 -3.46
N PRO A 163 12.09 -16.46 -3.68
CA PRO A 163 13.44 -17.01 -3.59
C PRO A 163 13.78 -17.40 -2.15
N TYR A 164 14.42 -18.55 -1.95
CA TYR A 164 14.82 -18.97 -0.59
C TYR A 164 15.86 -18.02 0.03
N HIS A 165 16.78 -17.52 -0.79
CA HIS A 165 17.74 -16.51 -0.35
C HIS A 165 17.00 -15.24 0.05
N ASP A 166 17.35 -14.69 1.21
CA ASP A 166 16.76 -13.51 1.86
C ASP A 166 15.40 -13.75 2.57
N ASN A 167 14.77 -14.90 2.32
CA ASN A 167 13.55 -15.33 2.99
C ASN A 167 13.76 -16.58 3.89
N GLU A 168 15.01 -16.88 4.28
CA GLU A 168 15.32 -18.08 5.05
C GLU A 168 14.60 -18.10 6.41
N THR A 169 14.35 -16.93 7.00
CA THR A 169 13.66 -16.77 8.28
C THR A 169 12.16 -17.07 8.20
N MET A 170 11.57 -17.01 7.01
CA MET A 170 10.15 -17.34 6.80
C MET A 170 9.93 -18.85 6.82
N LEU A 171 10.92 -19.64 6.43
CA LEU A 171 10.77 -21.09 6.36
C LEU A 171 10.39 -21.69 7.73
N GLY A 172 9.22 -22.32 7.79
CA GLY A 172 8.65 -22.91 9.00
C GLY A 172 7.83 -21.95 9.86
N PHE A 173 7.81 -20.65 9.56
CA PHE A 173 7.00 -19.69 10.31
C PHE A 173 5.50 -20.00 10.14
N ASP A 174 4.80 -20.10 11.26
CA ASP A 174 3.36 -20.35 11.31
C ASP A 174 2.58 -19.05 11.13
N LEU A 175 1.96 -18.90 9.95
CA LEU A 175 1.18 -17.71 9.62
C LEU A 175 -0.02 -17.52 10.57
N ALA A 176 -0.57 -18.60 11.14
CA ALA A 176 -1.65 -18.50 12.12
C ALA A 176 -1.23 -17.87 13.46
N SER A 177 0.08 -17.69 13.69
CA SER A 177 0.56 -16.96 14.88
C SER A 177 0.38 -15.43 14.77
N ASN A 178 0.12 -14.92 13.56
CA ASN A 178 -0.19 -13.52 13.31
C ASN A 178 -1.69 -13.36 13.05
N SER A 179 -2.36 -12.46 13.77
CA SER A 179 -3.81 -12.29 13.65
C SER A 179 -4.29 -11.82 12.28
N LEU A 180 -3.52 -10.93 11.61
CA LEU A 180 -3.88 -10.43 10.27
C LEU A 180 -3.73 -11.53 9.22
N SER A 181 -2.67 -12.34 9.33
CA SER A 181 -2.47 -13.49 8.45
C SER A 181 -3.51 -14.58 8.70
N LEU A 182 -3.86 -14.86 9.96
CA LEU A 182 -4.88 -15.85 10.31
C LEU A 182 -6.26 -15.46 9.74
N GLU A 183 -6.68 -14.20 9.92
CA GLU A 183 -7.95 -13.71 9.38
C GLU A 183 -8.03 -13.89 7.85
N ALA A 184 -6.96 -13.51 7.14
CA ALA A 184 -6.92 -13.67 5.68
C ALA A 184 -6.84 -15.15 5.24
N LEU A 185 -6.14 -16.02 5.99
CA LEU A 185 -6.12 -17.47 5.76
C LEU A 185 -7.53 -18.07 5.88
N GLU A 186 -8.25 -17.74 6.95
CA GLU A 186 -9.60 -18.24 7.21
C GLU A 186 -10.58 -17.77 6.12
N LEU A 187 -10.54 -16.48 5.77
CA LEU A 187 -11.38 -15.93 4.71
C LEU A 187 -11.06 -16.52 3.33
N SER A 188 -9.77 -16.69 2.99
CA SER A 188 -9.36 -17.32 1.72
C SER A 188 -9.84 -18.77 1.66
N ARG A 189 -9.58 -19.55 2.72
CA ARG A 189 -10.02 -20.95 2.85
C ARG A 189 -11.53 -21.09 2.69
N ASP A 190 -12.30 -20.30 3.43
CA ASP A 190 -13.76 -20.45 3.49
C ASP A 190 -14.46 -19.93 2.22
N SER A 191 -13.88 -18.93 1.56
CA SER A 191 -14.45 -18.35 0.33
C SER A 191 -13.93 -18.96 -0.97
N GLY A 192 -12.76 -19.61 -0.94
CA GLY A 192 -12.04 -20.10 -2.12
C GLY A 192 -11.52 -18.98 -3.02
N LYS A 193 -11.39 -17.75 -2.51
CA LYS A 193 -10.94 -16.57 -3.26
C LYS A 193 -9.64 -16.03 -2.67
N ALA A 194 -8.85 -15.37 -3.51
CA ALA A 194 -7.66 -14.66 -3.06
C ALA A 194 -8.04 -13.49 -2.12
N ILE A 195 -7.48 -13.47 -0.90
CA ILE A 195 -7.70 -12.45 0.12
C ILE A 195 -6.39 -11.78 0.49
N ALA A 196 -6.37 -10.44 0.47
CA ALA A 196 -5.22 -9.67 0.93
C ALA A 196 -5.32 -9.36 2.43
N THR A 197 -4.20 -9.40 3.14
CA THR A 197 -4.11 -8.92 4.53
C THR A 197 -4.17 -7.39 4.57
N ALA A 198 -4.46 -6.84 5.75
CA ALA A 198 -4.11 -5.44 6.01
C ALA A 198 -2.59 -5.21 5.89
N PRO A 199 -2.14 -3.97 5.65
CA PRO A 199 -0.71 -3.66 5.61
C PRO A 199 -0.01 -4.08 6.89
N MET A 200 1.09 -4.82 6.75
CA MET A 200 1.86 -5.39 7.84
C MET A 200 3.36 -5.33 7.56
N ILE A 201 4.16 -5.44 8.61
CA ILE A 201 5.62 -5.56 8.47
C ILE A 201 5.93 -6.99 8.05
N LEU A 202 6.51 -7.15 6.87
CA LEU A 202 6.94 -8.45 6.36
C LEU A 202 8.26 -8.86 7.04
N MET A 203 8.38 -10.14 7.39
CA MET A 203 9.62 -10.68 7.93
C MET A 203 10.56 -11.03 6.78
N HIS A 204 11.68 -10.33 6.71
CA HIS A 204 12.68 -10.51 5.67
C HIS A 204 14.07 -10.28 6.26
N LYS A 205 15.09 -10.95 5.73
CA LYS A 205 16.46 -10.92 6.27
C LYS A 205 17.08 -9.53 6.27
N ASN A 206 16.69 -8.67 5.32
CA ASN A 206 17.13 -7.28 5.29
C ASN A 206 16.29 -6.44 6.26
N THR A 207 16.96 -5.96 7.30
CA THR A 207 16.50 -5.24 8.51
C THR A 207 15.72 -3.94 8.29
N HIS A 208 15.28 -3.63 7.07
CA HIS A 208 14.31 -2.59 6.85
C HIS A 208 12.93 -3.23 6.96
N HIS A 209 12.21 -2.93 8.06
CA HIS A 209 10.79 -3.26 8.20
C HIS A 209 10.04 -2.70 7.00
N GLN A 210 9.78 -3.55 5.99
CA GLN A 210 9.07 -3.17 4.79
C GLN A 210 7.59 -3.41 5.04
N LEU A 211 6.81 -2.32 4.92
CA LEU A 211 5.37 -2.41 4.92
C LEU A 211 4.95 -3.10 3.62
N GLY A 212 4.19 -4.18 3.75
CA GLY A 212 3.63 -4.93 2.63
C GLY A 212 2.34 -5.60 3.06
N PHE A 213 1.89 -6.57 2.29
CA PHE A 213 0.72 -7.38 2.61
C PHE A 213 0.91 -8.75 1.97
N LEU A 214 0.19 -9.74 2.48
CA LEU A 214 0.12 -11.07 1.88
C LEU A 214 -1.15 -11.15 1.05
N ILE A 215 -1.11 -11.92 -0.03
CA ILE A 215 -2.29 -12.39 -0.74
C ILE A 215 -2.34 -13.91 -0.56
N LEU A 216 -3.42 -14.40 0.04
CA LEU A 216 -3.64 -15.78 0.43
C LEU A 216 -4.83 -16.38 -0.30
#